data_AF-A0AAW7CFA3-F1
#
_entry.id   AF-A0AAW7CFA3-F1
#
_cell.length_a   1.000
_cell.length_b   1.000
_cell.length_c   1.000
_cell.angle_alpha   90.00
_cell.angle_beta   90.00
_cell.angle_gamma   90.00
#
_symmetry.space_group_name_H-M   'P 1'
#
loop_
_entity.id
_entity.type
_entity.pdbx_description
1 polymer ?
#
loop_
_entity_poly.entity_id
_entity_poly.type
_entity_poly.pdbx_seq_one_letter_code
_entity_poly.pdbx_strand_id
1 'polypeptide(L)'
;MDSIELLLRKINTYRAELQRDRVARGLPPDPPAPFLPIPFSAVLAEQLAPVAPVLAKYAQLVQQAGEVLPIDTGKLQPYAEMAELLRKSKGTLLRAYGLVIGIAIHSVKKAARGEVSANSLPRRLYHCLRFTKDFRATNDFYNVLEPDKVAEKRMREEYRRLKSDSILFKAELKKYRDYYDSIKNL
;
A
#
# COMPACT_ATOMS: atom_id res chain seq x y z
N MET A 1 -13.98 24.61 -18.05
CA MET A 1 -13.58 24.25 -16.68
C MET A 1 -14.84 24.03 -15.89
N ASP A 2 -15.06 22.84 -15.34
CA ASP A 2 -16.15 22.64 -14.36
C ASP A 2 -15.92 23.59 -13.18
N SER A 3 -16.94 24.35 -12.78
CA SER A 3 -16.88 25.18 -11.57
C SER A 3 -16.55 24.29 -10.37
N ILE A 4 -15.75 24.78 -9.42
CA ILE A 4 -15.39 24.07 -8.18
C ILE A 4 -16.66 23.56 -7.48
N GLU A 5 -17.74 24.32 -7.52
CA GLU A 5 -19.04 23.92 -6.96
C GLU A 5 -19.63 22.69 -7.66
N LEU A 6 -19.49 22.59 -8.98
CA LEU A 6 -19.96 21.44 -9.74
C LEU A 6 -19.15 20.18 -9.39
N LEU A 7 -17.84 20.32 -9.19
CA LEU A 7 -16.98 19.22 -8.73
C LEU A 7 -17.34 18.76 -7.32
N LEU A 8 -17.57 19.70 -6.39
CA LEU A 8 -17.99 19.38 -5.02
C LEU A 8 -19.35 18.66 -5.01
N ARG A 9 -20.31 19.12 -5.82
CA ARG A 9 -21.60 18.43 -5.98
C ARG A 9 -21.41 17.00 -6.49
N LYS A 10 -20.63 16.81 -7.55
CA LYS A 10 -20.32 15.47 -8.10
C LYS A 10 -19.69 14.56 -7.02
N ILE A 11 -18.66 15.04 -6.31
CA ILE A 11 -17.99 14.28 -5.25
C ILE A 11 -18.97 13.87 -4.15
N ASN A 12 -19.83 14.79 -3.71
CA ASN A 12 -20.81 14.50 -2.66
C ASN A 12 -21.87 13.50 -3.12
N THR A 13 -22.35 13.58 -4.37
CA THR A 13 -23.27 12.59 -4.93
C THR A 13 -22.65 11.20 -4.97
N TYR A 14 -21.42 11.08 -5.51
CA TYR A 14 -20.69 9.81 -5.53
C TYR A 14 -20.45 9.27 -4.12
N ARG A 15 -20.13 10.12 -3.14
CA ARG A 15 -19.96 9.70 -1.74
C ARG A 15 -21.25 9.14 -1.16
N ALA A 16 -22.38 9.81 -1.39
CA ALA A 16 -23.69 9.36 -0.90
C ALA A 16 -24.14 8.05 -1.56
N GLU A 17 -23.82 7.84 -2.84
CA GLU A 17 -24.03 6.56 -3.53
C GLU A 17 -23.21 5.43 -2.88
N LEU A 18 -21.91 5.65 -2.68
CA LEU A 18 -21.04 4.67 -2.03
C LEU A 18 -21.50 4.32 -0.61
N GLN A 19 -21.95 5.30 0.17
CA GLN A 19 -22.49 5.06 1.51
C GLN A 19 -23.79 4.26 1.47
N ARG A 20 -24.71 4.57 0.54
CA ARG A 20 -25.95 3.80 0.34
C ARG A 20 -25.65 2.34 -0.03
N ASP A 21 -24.72 2.12 -0.94
CA ASP A 21 -24.32 0.76 -1.37
C ASP A 21 -23.68 -0.04 -0.22
N ARG A 22 -22.97 0.61 0.70
CA ARG A 22 -22.39 -0.03 1.89
C ARG A 22 -23.48 -0.41 2.89
N VAL A 23 -24.38 0.52 3.20
CA VAL A 23 -25.52 0.27 4.09
C VAL A 23 -26.43 -0.84 3.52
N ALA A 24 -26.69 -0.84 2.21
CA ALA A 24 -27.45 -1.90 1.54
C ALA A 24 -26.80 -3.28 1.65
N ARG A 25 -25.47 -3.34 1.81
CA ARG A 25 -24.71 -4.58 2.06
C ARG A 25 -24.58 -4.91 3.55
N GLY A 26 -25.25 -4.17 4.44
CA GLY A 26 -25.17 -4.35 5.89
C GLY A 26 -23.86 -3.83 6.52
N LEU A 27 -23.13 -2.97 5.81
CA LEU A 27 -21.85 -2.43 6.24
C LEU A 27 -21.99 -1.01 6.81
N PRO A 28 -21.07 -0.58 7.70
CA PRO A 28 -21.00 0.82 8.11
C PRO A 28 -20.87 1.77 6.91
N PRO A 29 -21.52 2.95 6.93
CA PRO A 29 -21.55 3.86 5.78
C PRO A 29 -20.15 4.29 5.34
N ASP A 30 -19.27 4.58 6.29
CA ASP A 30 -17.87 4.90 6.03
C ASP A 30 -16.98 3.66 6.24
N PRO A 31 -15.94 3.47 5.40
CA PRO A 31 -14.95 2.42 5.62
C PRO A 31 -14.12 2.68 6.88
N PRO A 32 -13.54 1.64 7.50
CA PRO A 32 -12.67 1.80 8.66
C PRO A 32 -11.52 2.77 8.39
N ALA A 33 -11.29 3.68 9.34
CA ALA A 33 -10.21 4.66 9.25
C ALA A 33 -8.83 3.97 9.25
N PRO A 34 -7.80 4.61 8.66
CA PRO A 34 -6.43 4.14 8.80
C PRO A 34 -6.00 4.06 10.26
N PHE A 35 -5.41 2.93 10.66
CA PHE A 35 -5.14 2.61 12.05
C PHE A 35 -3.68 2.30 12.35
N LEU A 36 -2.87 1.91 11.36
CA LEU A 36 -1.48 1.54 11.58
C LEU A 36 -0.64 2.78 11.94
N PRO A 37 0.08 2.75 13.06
CA PRO A 37 0.98 3.84 13.43
C PRO A 37 2.09 4.03 12.41
N ILE A 38 2.46 5.30 12.15
CA ILE A 38 3.50 5.68 11.20
C ILE A 38 4.84 4.96 11.45
N PRO A 39 5.37 4.88 12.69
CA PRO A 39 6.63 4.18 12.95
C PRO A 39 6.59 2.69 12.59
N PHE A 40 5.50 1.99 12.93
CA PHE A 40 5.31 0.58 12.58
C PHE A 40 5.20 0.41 11.06
N SER A 41 4.41 1.26 10.40
CA SER A 41 4.28 1.26 8.95
C SER A 41 5.61 1.51 8.23
N ALA A 42 6.49 2.34 8.79
CA ALA A 42 7.83 2.57 8.24
C ALA A 42 8.69 1.29 8.28
N VAL A 43 8.70 0.55 9.39
CA VAL A 43 9.40 -0.75 9.46
C VAL A 43 8.79 -1.76 8.50
N LEU A 44 7.46 -1.81 8.39
CA LEU A 44 6.76 -2.68 7.43
C LEU A 44 7.11 -2.33 5.97
N ALA A 45 7.24 -1.04 5.65
CA ALA A 45 7.65 -0.60 4.32
C ALA A 45 9.09 -1.02 3.98
N GLU A 46 10.00 -1.04 4.95
CA GLU A 46 11.35 -1.57 4.74
C GLU A 46 11.36 -3.07 4.46
N GLN A 47 10.48 -3.85 5.10
CA GLN A 47 10.33 -5.27 4.82
C GLN A 47 9.76 -5.54 3.41
N LEU A 48 8.97 -4.60 2.89
CA LEU A 48 8.47 -4.64 1.52
C LEU A 48 9.51 -4.21 0.47
N ALA A 49 10.48 -3.36 0.84
CA ALA A 49 11.43 -2.77 -0.09
C ALA A 49 12.14 -3.77 -1.04
N PRO A 50 12.52 -4.99 -0.60
CA PRO A 50 13.14 -5.97 -1.49
C PRO A 50 12.28 -6.43 -2.67
N VAL A 51 10.94 -6.30 -2.60
CA VAL A 51 10.06 -6.77 -3.69
C VAL A 51 10.11 -5.87 -4.92
N ALA A 52 10.36 -4.57 -4.73
CA ALA A 52 10.41 -3.59 -5.82
C ALA A 52 11.47 -3.93 -6.90
N PRO A 53 12.76 -4.17 -6.56
CA PRO A 53 13.76 -4.55 -7.56
C PRO A 53 13.46 -5.91 -8.22
N VAL A 54 12.84 -6.86 -7.51
CA VAL A 54 12.42 -8.15 -8.07
C VAL A 54 11.35 -7.95 -9.14
N LEU A 55 10.32 -7.16 -8.85
CA LEU A 55 9.26 -6.81 -9.81
C LEU A 55 9.81 -6.03 -11.01
N ALA A 56 10.78 -5.13 -10.78
CA ALA A 56 11.45 -4.40 -11.85
C ALA A 56 12.24 -5.34 -12.77
N LYS A 57 12.99 -6.29 -12.20
CA LYS A 57 13.73 -7.28 -12.98
C LYS A 57 12.80 -8.18 -13.78
N TYR A 58 11.70 -8.62 -13.17
CA TYR A 58 10.68 -9.41 -13.87
C TYR A 58 10.06 -8.65 -15.05
N ALA A 59 9.76 -7.35 -14.88
CA ALA A 59 9.28 -6.50 -15.97
C ALA A 59 10.26 -6.45 -17.16
N GLN A 60 11.56 -6.33 -16.87
CA GLN A 60 12.61 -6.35 -17.89
C GLN A 60 12.66 -7.69 -18.64
N LEU A 61 12.57 -8.82 -17.91
CA LEU A 61 12.61 -10.15 -18.51
C LEU A 61 11.40 -10.40 -19.42
N VAL A 62 10.20 -10.03 -18.98
CA VAL A 62 8.98 -10.10 -19.80
C VAL A 62 9.12 -9.25 -21.07
N GLN A 63 9.65 -8.04 -20.94
CA GLN A 63 9.87 -7.15 -22.08
C GLN A 63 10.88 -7.72 -23.08
N GLN A 64 11.94 -8.39 -22.61
CA GLN A 64 12.97 -9.01 -23.44
C GLN A 64 12.48 -10.28 -24.13
N ALA A 65 11.69 -11.10 -23.42
CA ALA A 65 11.16 -12.34 -23.95
C ALA A 65 9.98 -12.12 -24.92
N GLY A 66 9.26 -11.00 -24.79
CA GLY A 66 8.03 -10.75 -25.55
C GLY A 66 6.82 -11.55 -25.06
N GLU A 67 6.97 -12.31 -23.97
CA GLU A 67 5.94 -13.15 -23.36
C GLU A 67 5.96 -13.07 -21.82
N VAL A 68 4.85 -13.48 -21.19
CA VAL A 68 4.78 -13.57 -19.73
C VAL A 68 5.51 -14.83 -19.29
N LEU A 69 6.61 -14.65 -18.56
CA LEU A 69 7.41 -15.77 -18.07
C LEU A 69 6.74 -16.47 -16.88
N PRO A 70 6.94 -17.80 -16.70
CA PRO A 70 6.48 -18.49 -15.50
C PRO A 70 7.05 -17.86 -14.23
N ILE A 71 6.18 -17.62 -13.24
CA ILE A 71 6.58 -17.10 -11.94
C ILE A 71 5.77 -17.76 -10.82
N ASP A 72 6.46 -18.14 -9.75
CA ASP A 72 5.82 -18.61 -8.53
C ASP A 72 5.15 -17.44 -7.80
N THR A 73 3.86 -17.24 -8.06
CA THR A 73 3.06 -16.20 -7.43
C THR A 73 2.81 -16.45 -5.94
N GLY A 74 3.03 -17.67 -5.44
CA GLY A 74 2.95 -18.01 -4.02
C GLY A 74 4.03 -17.28 -3.22
N LYS A 75 5.23 -17.13 -3.79
CA LYS A 75 6.31 -16.33 -3.18
C LYS A 75 6.00 -14.84 -3.07
N LEU A 76 5.04 -14.33 -3.86
CA LEU A 76 4.59 -12.93 -3.78
C LEU A 76 3.47 -12.73 -2.75
N GLN A 77 2.86 -13.81 -2.24
CA GLN A 77 1.72 -13.73 -1.33
C GLN A 77 2.04 -13.01 -0.01
N PRO A 78 3.15 -13.30 0.70
CA PRO A 78 3.46 -12.59 1.94
C PRO A 78 3.64 -11.08 1.73
N TYR A 79 4.24 -10.68 0.61
CA TYR A 79 4.42 -9.27 0.24
C TYR A 79 3.08 -8.61 -0.13
N ALA A 80 2.16 -9.34 -0.77
CA ALA A 80 0.82 -8.84 -1.05
C ALA A 80 0.05 -8.53 0.24
N GLU A 81 0.14 -9.41 1.24
CA GLU A 81 -0.48 -9.22 2.55
C GLU A 81 0.14 -8.06 3.33
N MET A 82 1.47 -7.95 3.32
CA MET A 82 2.18 -6.82 3.92
C MET A 82 1.80 -5.50 3.25
N ALA A 83 1.72 -5.48 1.91
CA ALA A 83 1.32 -4.31 1.14
C ALA A 83 -0.13 -3.90 1.45
N GLU A 84 -1.03 -4.89 1.57
CA GLU A 84 -2.42 -4.65 1.94
C GLU A 84 -2.55 -4.08 3.35
N LEU A 85 -1.82 -4.63 4.31
CA LEU A 85 -1.77 -4.08 5.66
C LEU A 85 -1.23 -2.65 5.62
N LEU A 86 -0.11 -2.39 4.92
CA LEU A 86 0.50 -1.06 4.83
C LEU A 86 -0.46 0.02 4.25
N ARG A 87 -1.44 -0.35 3.42
CA ARG A 87 -2.49 0.57 2.95
C ARG A 87 -3.36 1.14 4.08
N LYS A 88 -3.30 0.58 5.29
CA LYS A 88 -3.98 1.06 6.49
C LYS A 88 -3.12 1.97 7.36
N SER A 89 -1.93 2.37 6.88
CA SER A 89 -1.07 3.38 7.51
C SER A 89 -1.78 4.71 7.71
N LYS A 90 -1.56 5.32 8.88
CA LYS A 90 -1.89 6.71 9.14
C LYS A 90 -1.02 7.69 8.34
N GLY A 91 0.15 7.24 7.86
CA GLY A 91 1.04 7.99 6.97
C GLY A 91 0.56 7.92 5.51
N THR A 92 0.49 9.08 4.85
CA THR A 92 -0.07 9.16 3.49
C THR A 92 0.88 8.54 2.46
N LEU A 93 2.18 8.80 2.56
CA LEU A 93 3.17 8.27 1.61
C LEU A 93 3.40 6.78 1.82
N LEU A 94 3.39 6.30 3.07
CA LEU A 94 3.45 4.89 3.45
C LEU A 94 2.23 4.13 2.90
N ARG A 95 1.02 4.69 3.04
CA ARG A 95 -0.19 4.12 2.44
C ARG A 95 -0.11 4.04 0.92
N ALA A 96 0.38 5.11 0.27
CA ALA A 96 0.59 5.13 -1.17
C ALA A 96 1.62 4.08 -1.61
N TYR A 97 2.70 3.91 -0.84
CA TYR A 97 3.72 2.89 -1.08
C TYR A 97 3.13 1.46 -1.04
N GLY A 98 2.34 1.15 0.00
CA GLY A 98 1.63 -0.13 0.09
C GLY A 98 0.68 -0.35 -1.10
N LEU A 99 -0.04 0.68 -1.53
CA LEU A 99 -0.94 0.61 -2.69
C LEU A 99 -0.18 0.27 -3.98
N VAL A 100 0.91 0.99 -4.30
CA VAL A 100 1.63 0.78 -5.57
C VAL A 100 2.30 -0.59 -5.63
N ILE A 101 2.87 -1.07 -4.52
CA ILE A 101 3.44 -2.42 -4.44
C ILE A 101 2.34 -3.47 -4.59
N GLY A 102 1.19 -3.28 -3.93
CA GLY A 102 0.03 -4.16 -4.06
C GLY A 102 -0.49 -4.27 -5.50
N ILE A 103 -0.61 -3.12 -6.21
CA ILE A 103 -1.01 -3.09 -7.62
C ILE A 103 0.02 -3.80 -8.51
N ALA A 104 1.32 -3.61 -8.25
CA ALA A 104 2.37 -4.26 -9.01
C ALA A 104 2.33 -5.79 -8.86
N ILE A 105 2.23 -6.29 -7.63
CA ILE A 105 2.08 -7.73 -7.34
C ILE A 105 0.81 -8.29 -7.99
N HIS A 106 -0.32 -7.59 -7.85
CA HIS A 106 -1.58 -8.00 -8.47
C HIS A 106 -1.50 -8.06 -9.99
N SER A 107 -0.79 -7.12 -10.61
CA SER A 107 -0.56 -7.11 -12.06
C SER A 107 0.24 -8.32 -12.53
N VAL A 108 1.27 -8.73 -11.78
CA VAL A 108 2.02 -9.96 -12.05
C VAL A 108 1.12 -11.19 -11.91
N LYS A 109 0.32 -11.28 -10.84
CA LYS A 109 -0.61 -12.39 -10.64
C LYS A 109 -1.65 -12.49 -11.75
N LYS A 110 -2.18 -11.36 -12.22
CA LYS A 110 -3.10 -11.32 -13.36
C LYS A 110 -2.42 -11.76 -14.66
N ALA A 111 -1.19 -11.32 -14.92
CA ALA A 111 -0.43 -11.75 -16.08
C ALA A 111 -0.17 -13.26 -16.08
N ALA A 112 0.17 -13.83 -14.91
CA ALA A 112 0.35 -15.28 -14.76
C ALA A 112 -0.92 -16.10 -15.05
N ARG A 113 -2.12 -15.48 -14.99
CA ARG A 113 -3.40 -16.08 -15.37
C ARG A 113 -3.84 -15.75 -16.81
N GLY A 114 -3.00 -15.08 -17.59
CA GLY A 114 -3.32 -14.65 -18.95
C GLY A 114 -4.25 -13.42 -19.04
N GLU A 115 -4.58 -12.76 -17.93
CA GLU A 115 -5.47 -11.59 -17.92
C GLU A 115 -4.77 -10.28 -18.34
N VAL A 116 -3.44 -10.29 -18.39
CA VAL A 116 -2.60 -9.11 -18.73
C VAL A 116 -1.53 -9.56 -19.71
N SER A 117 -1.46 -8.89 -20.86
CA SER A 117 -0.51 -9.22 -21.92
C SER A 117 0.92 -8.82 -21.58
N ALA A 118 1.89 -9.53 -22.15
CA ALA A 118 3.31 -9.24 -22.04
C ALA A 118 3.66 -7.80 -22.49
N ASN A 119 2.94 -7.24 -23.47
CA ASN A 119 3.14 -5.86 -23.92
C ASN A 119 2.67 -4.80 -22.91
N SER A 120 1.70 -5.14 -22.07
CA SER A 120 1.11 -4.19 -21.12
C SER A 120 1.73 -4.26 -19.72
N LEU A 121 2.22 -5.43 -19.32
CA LEU A 121 2.75 -5.66 -17.98
C LEU A 121 3.98 -4.79 -17.64
N PRO A 122 5.03 -4.70 -18.48
CA PRO A 122 6.19 -3.87 -18.18
C PRO A 122 5.83 -2.39 -17.97
N ARG A 123 4.90 -1.85 -18.78
CA ARG A 123 4.42 -0.47 -18.63
C ARG A 123 3.66 -0.27 -17.32
N ARG A 124 2.79 -1.22 -16.94
CA ARG A 124 2.08 -1.18 -15.64
C ARG A 124 3.06 -1.21 -14.47
N LEU A 125 4.04 -2.10 -14.51
CA LEU A 125 5.06 -2.22 -13.47
C LEU A 125 5.93 -0.96 -13.40
N TYR A 126 6.33 -0.39 -14.53
CA TYR A 126 7.05 0.89 -14.57
C TYR A 126 6.28 2.01 -13.85
N HIS A 127 4.99 2.17 -14.15
CA HIS A 127 4.17 3.21 -13.51
C HIS A 127 4.02 3.02 -11.99
N CYS A 128 3.99 1.77 -11.51
CA CYS A 128 3.93 1.49 -10.07
C CYS A 128 5.28 1.72 -9.41
N LEU A 129 6.35 1.19 -10.01
CA LEU A 129 7.69 1.16 -9.42
C LEU A 129 8.45 2.49 -9.53
N ARG A 130 8.06 3.40 -10.44
CA ARG A 130 8.65 4.75 -10.46
C ARG A 130 8.46 5.48 -9.12
N PHE A 131 7.35 5.23 -8.41
CA PHE A 131 7.09 5.82 -7.10
C PHE A 131 8.04 5.30 -6.02
N THR A 132 8.58 4.09 -6.20
CA THR A 132 9.43 3.46 -5.18
C THR A 132 10.88 3.94 -5.23
N LYS A 133 11.30 4.61 -6.30
CA LYS A 133 12.70 5.02 -6.52
C LYS A 133 13.20 6.03 -5.48
N ASP A 134 12.38 7.03 -5.18
CA ASP A 134 12.74 8.13 -4.26
C ASP A 134 11.99 8.02 -2.92
N PHE A 135 11.31 6.91 -2.69
CA PHE A 135 10.56 6.66 -1.47
C PHE A 135 11.51 6.41 -0.29
N ARG A 136 11.28 7.09 0.83
CA ARG A 136 11.92 6.78 2.11
C ARG A 136 10.85 6.45 3.14
N ALA A 137 11.08 5.41 3.93
CA ALA A 137 10.14 4.98 4.99
C ALA A 137 9.84 6.08 6.01
N THR A 138 10.75 7.05 6.17
CA THR A 138 10.61 8.19 7.09
C THR A 138 9.94 9.41 6.47
N ASN A 139 9.47 9.36 5.22
CA ASN A 139 8.89 10.54 4.55
C ASN A 139 7.66 11.09 5.30
N ASP A 140 6.88 10.23 5.97
CA ASP A 140 5.72 10.63 6.78
C ASP A 140 6.08 11.07 8.22
N PHE A 141 7.36 11.12 8.61
CA PHE A 141 7.74 11.52 9.98
C PHE A 141 7.72 13.04 10.15
N TYR A 142 7.78 13.78 9.05
CA TYR A 142 7.80 15.23 9.05
C TYR A 142 6.47 15.75 8.50
N ASN A 143 5.75 16.52 9.31
CA ASN A 143 4.62 17.30 8.84
C ASN A 143 5.13 18.68 8.41
N VAL A 144 5.13 18.91 7.09
CA VAL A 144 5.59 20.19 6.50
C VAL A 144 4.70 21.36 6.91
N LEU A 145 3.41 21.10 7.11
CA LEU A 145 2.42 22.14 7.40
C LEU A 145 2.47 22.56 8.88
N GLU A 146 2.72 21.60 9.76
CA GLU A 146 2.75 21.81 11.21
C GLU A 146 3.95 21.07 11.81
N PRO A 147 5.16 21.67 11.76
CA PRO A 147 6.38 21.01 12.22
C PRO A 147 6.41 20.88 13.74
N ASP A 148 6.06 19.69 14.25
CA ASP A 148 6.26 19.30 15.65
C ASP A 148 7.50 18.41 15.79
N LYS A 149 8.60 19.04 16.22
CA LYS A 149 9.89 18.36 16.42
C LYS A 149 9.86 17.31 17.54
N VAL A 150 8.98 17.47 18.53
CA VAL A 150 8.86 16.52 19.64
C VAL A 150 8.14 15.26 19.15
N ALA A 151 7.04 15.41 18.42
CA ALA A 151 6.34 14.29 17.79
C ALA A 151 7.25 13.56 16.79
N GLU A 152 7.99 14.29 15.95
CA GLU A 152 8.96 13.70 15.02
C GLU A 152 10.01 12.87 15.75
N LYS A 153 10.61 13.42 16.82
CA LYS A 153 11.61 12.70 17.62
C LYS A 153 11.06 11.40 18.20
N ARG A 154 9.85 11.45 18.78
CA ARG A 154 9.16 10.25 19.32
C ARG A 154 8.90 9.20 18.24
N MET A 155 8.46 9.60 17.05
CA MET A 155 8.26 8.68 15.93
C MET A 155 9.58 8.01 15.51
N ARG A 156 10.68 8.76 15.48
CA ARG A 156 12.01 8.23 15.14
C ARG A 156 12.51 7.24 16.19
N GLU A 157 12.32 7.54 17.48
CA GLU A 157 12.69 6.64 18.58
C GLU A 157 11.89 5.34 18.52
N GLU A 158 10.58 5.43 18.33
CA GLU A 158 9.71 4.27 18.23
C GLU A 158 10.04 3.40 17.00
N TYR A 159 10.30 4.04 15.85
CA TYR A 159 10.75 3.34 14.65
C TYR A 159 12.07 2.60 14.88
N ARG A 160 13.04 3.21 15.57
CA ARG A 160 14.31 2.55 15.92
C ARG A 160 14.08 1.37 16.85
N ARG A 161 13.24 1.53 17.87
CA ARG A 161 12.87 0.48 18.83
C ARG A 161 12.26 -0.74 18.13
N LEU A 162 11.25 -0.51 17.29
CA LEU A 162 10.58 -1.56 16.50
C LEU A 162 11.54 -2.24 15.51
N LYS A 163 12.46 -1.48 14.91
CA LYS A 163 13.45 -2.02 13.98
C LYS A 163 14.50 -2.88 14.68
N SER A 164 14.91 -2.53 15.91
CA SER A 164 15.89 -3.29 16.68
C SER A 164 15.30 -4.52 17.37
N ASP A 165 14.01 -4.51 17.71
CA ASP A 165 13.35 -5.59 18.45
C ASP A 165 12.41 -6.39 17.53
N SER A 166 12.96 -7.46 16.95
CA SER A 166 12.19 -8.33 16.03
C SER A 166 11.05 -9.10 16.71
N ILE A 167 11.15 -9.36 18.03
CA ILE A 167 10.12 -10.08 18.79
C ILE A 167 8.93 -9.16 18.98
N LEU A 168 9.18 -7.95 19.45
CA LEU A 168 8.18 -6.90 19.56
C LEU A 168 7.50 -6.63 18.22
N PHE A 169 8.27 -6.43 17.15
CA PHE A 169 7.69 -6.16 15.83
C PHE A 169 6.76 -7.29 15.38
N LYS A 170 7.14 -8.56 15.58
CA LYS A 170 6.30 -9.71 15.25
C LYS A 170 5.01 -9.75 16.08
N ALA A 171 5.10 -9.43 17.37
CA ALA A 171 3.92 -9.36 18.25
C ALA A 171 2.95 -8.26 17.80
N GLU A 172 3.46 -7.07 17.47
CA GLU A 172 2.65 -5.98 16.94
C GLU A 172 2.08 -6.30 15.56
N LEU A 173 2.85 -6.92 14.67
CA LEU A 173 2.37 -7.37 13.37
C LEU A 173 1.20 -8.33 13.50
N LYS A 174 1.28 -9.28 14.43
CA LYS A 174 0.16 -10.19 14.72
C LYS A 174 -1.06 -9.41 15.20
N LYS A 175 -0.90 -8.51 16.18
CA LYS A 175 -1.97 -7.66 16.71
C LYS A 175 -2.67 -6.86 15.59
N TYR A 176 -1.91 -6.21 14.71
CA TYR A 176 -2.49 -5.42 13.63
C TYR A 176 -3.15 -6.25 12.54
N ARG A 177 -2.65 -7.47 12.28
CA ARG A 177 -3.31 -8.43 11.38
C ARG A 177 -4.62 -8.92 11.95
N ASP A 178 -4.64 -9.32 13.22
CA ASP A 178 -5.87 -9.76 13.90
C ASP A 178 -6.94 -8.65 13.87
N TYR A 179 -6.52 -7.40 14.12
CA TYR A 179 -7.43 -6.25 14.01
C TYR A 179 -7.88 -6.00 12.56
N TYR A 180 -6.97 -6.07 11.57
CA TYR A 180 -7.33 -5.95 10.16
C TYR A 180 -8.36 -7.00 9.76
N ASP A 181 -8.16 -8.25 10.16
CA ASP A 181 -9.08 -9.34 9.85
C ASP A 181 -10.46 -9.16 10.47
N SER A 182 -10.54 -8.54 11.66
CA SER A 182 -11.83 -8.18 12.27
C SER A 182 -12.60 -7.08 11.54
N ILE A 183 -11.91 -6.25 10.74
CA ILE A 183 -12.51 -5.07 10.08
C ILE A 183 -12.46 -5.11 8.55
N LYS A 184 -11.77 -6.07 7.93
CA LYS A 184 -11.53 -6.07 6.46
C LYS A 184 -12.80 -6.24 5.63
N ASN A 185 -13.83 -6.82 6.22
CA ASN A 185 -15.14 -7.01 5.59
C ASN A 185 -16.12 -5.89 5.97
N LEU A 186 -15.71 -4.91 6.78
CA LEU A 186 -16.52 -3.77 7.17
C LEU A 186 -16.51 -2.67 6.12
#